data_AF-A0AA95NE60-F1
#
_entry.id   AF-A0AA95NE60-F1
#
_cell.length_a   1.000
_cell.length_b   1.000
_cell.length_c   1.000
_cell.angle_alpha   90.00
_cell.angle_beta   90.00
_cell.angle_gamma   90.00
#
_symmetry.space_group_name_H-M   'P 1'
#
loop_
_entity.id
_entity.type
_entity.pdbx_description
1 polymer ?
#
loop_
_entity_poly.entity_id
_entity_poly.type
_entity_poly.pdbx_seq_one_letter_code
_entity_poly.pdbx_strand_id
1 'polypeptide(L)'
;MPPEFKREKNWKLLYLRSEKLARAKQLGIEYPRVPEAQLVQEVKSLRSPNQINVLFVCSRNQWRSLTAEQVWRRHPAIAVRSGGTSPNAKHPVSAADIEWAQVIFVMEEKHKSRLLAAYRRMLENKVIHVLDIPDEYKFMDAELVEILRQSVGEALGIQ
;
A
#
# COMPACT_ATOMS: atom_id res chain seq x y z
N MET A 1 -20.86 -28.40 62.73
CA MET A 1 -20.80 -27.63 61.47
C MET A 1 -19.91 -28.38 60.50
N PRO A 2 -20.35 -28.70 59.27
CA PRO A 2 -19.46 -29.33 58.29
C PRO A 2 -18.43 -28.30 57.79
N PRO A 3 -17.18 -28.73 57.51
CA PRO A 3 -16.11 -27.81 57.10
C PRO A 3 -16.40 -27.22 55.72
N GLU A 4 -16.20 -25.91 55.62
CA GLU A 4 -16.47 -25.12 54.42
C GLU A 4 -15.51 -25.52 53.29
N PHE A 5 -16.04 -26.17 52.25
CA PHE A 5 -15.26 -26.62 51.10
C PHE A 5 -14.85 -25.42 50.24
N LYS A 6 -13.67 -24.85 50.50
CA LYS A 6 -13.11 -23.78 49.66
C LYS A 6 -12.71 -24.37 48.31
N ARG A 7 -13.51 -24.10 47.27
CA ARG A 7 -13.16 -24.41 45.87
C ARG A 7 -11.83 -23.73 45.52
N GLU A 8 -10.78 -24.51 45.30
CA GLU A 8 -9.52 -23.99 44.79
C GLU A 8 -9.72 -23.38 43.40
N LYS A 9 -9.46 -22.08 43.31
CA LYS A 9 -9.42 -21.37 42.03
C LYS A 9 -8.14 -21.78 41.32
N ASN A 10 -8.25 -22.76 40.42
CA ASN A 10 -7.12 -23.16 39.59
C ASN A 10 -7.00 -22.21 38.39
N TRP A 11 -6.20 -21.16 38.56
CA TRP A 11 -5.99 -20.09 37.58
C TRP A 11 -5.37 -20.58 36.25
N LYS A 12 -4.82 -21.80 36.21
CA LYS A 12 -4.32 -22.42 34.96
C LYS A 12 -5.43 -22.80 33.99
N LEU A 13 -6.62 -23.12 34.51
CA LEU A 13 -7.83 -23.43 33.72
C LEU A 13 -8.49 -22.17 33.15
N LEU A 14 -8.20 -20.98 33.70
CA LEU A 14 -8.76 -19.72 33.18
C LEU A 14 -8.25 -19.34 31.77
N TYR A 15 -7.12 -19.91 31.36
CA TYR A 15 -6.42 -19.50 30.13
C TYR A 15 -6.28 -20.60 29.07
N LEU A 16 -6.77 -21.81 29.31
CA LEU A 16 -6.77 -22.84 28.27
C LEU A 16 -7.76 -22.48 27.15
N ARG A 17 -7.28 -22.50 25.90
CA ARG A 17 -8.06 -22.18 24.70
C ARG A 17 -9.32 -23.05 24.59
N SER A 18 -9.27 -24.30 25.09
CA SER A 18 -10.38 -25.24 25.13
C SER A 18 -11.54 -24.78 26.02
N GLU A 19 -11.25 -24.23 27.20
CA GLU A 19 -12.28 -23.77 28.15
C GLU A 19 -12.96 -22.46 27.69
N LYS A 20 -12.21 -21.59 26.99
CA LYS A 20 -12.77 -20.40 26.34
C LYS A 20 -13.74 -20.76 25.21
N LEU A 21 -13.41 -21.78 24.39
CA LEU A 21 -14.29 -22.29 23.34
C LEU A 21 -15.55 -22.96 23.91
N ALA A 22 -15.41 -23.77 24.97
CA ALA A 22 -16.54 -24.42 25.62
C ALA A 22 -17.52 -23.40 26.23
N ARG A 23 -16.99 -22.37 26.90
CA ARG A 23 -17.80 -21.30 27.51
C ARG A 23 -18.49 -20.42 26.45
N ALA A 24 -17.82 -20.16 25.33
CA ALA A 24 -18.39 -19.43 24.20
C ALA A 24 -19.58 -20.19 23.60
N LYS A 25 -19.44 -21.51 23.37
CA LYS A 25 -20.51 -22.40 22.91
C LYS A 25 -21.70 -22.43 23.88
N GLN A 26 -21.45 -22.46 25.18
CA GLN A 26 -22.50 -22.49 26.22
C GLN A 26 -23.25 -21.15 26.34
N LEU A 27 -22.59 -20.03 26.03
CA LEU A 27 -23.18 -18.70 26.00
C LEU A 27 -23.78 -18.33 24.62
N GLY A 28 -23.65 -19.21 23.61
CA GLY A 28 -24.10 -18.94 22.24
C GLY A 28 -23.31 -17.83 21.54
N ILE A 29 -22.10 -17.54 22.01
CA ILE A 29 -21.22 -16.48 21.47
C ILE A 29 -20.12 -17.16 20.65
N GLU A 30 -19.85 -16.69 19.45
CA GLU A 30 -18.77 -17.20 18.61
C GLU A 30 -17.40 -16.72 19.15
N TYR A 31 -16.46 -17.65 19.35
CA TYR A 31 -15.09 -17.37 19.82
C TYR A 31 -14.08 -18.00 18.86
N PRO A 32 -13.00 -17.31 18.47
CA PRO A 32 -12.58 -15.98 18.92
C PRO A 32 -13.44 -14.86 18.30
N ARG A 33 -13.79 -13.85 19.10
CA ARG A 33 -14.39 -12.61 18.56
C ARG A 33 -13.30 -11.86 17.80
N VAL A 34 -13.24 -12.07 16.50
CA VAL A 34 -12.53 -11.16 15.59
C VAL A 34 -13.30 -9.84 15.56
N PRO A 35 -12.69 -8.70 15.90
CA PRO A 35 -13.33 -7.40 15.72
C PRO A 35 -13.72 -7.23 14.25
N GLU A 36 -14.89 -6.64 13.95
CA GLU A 36 -15.31 -6.36 12.57
C GLU A 36 -14.25 -5.60 11.78
N ALA A 37 -13.50 -4.70 12.42
CA ALA A 37 -12.38 -3.99 11.80
C ALA A 37 -11.28 -4.94 11.28
N GLN A 38 -11.01 -6.02 12.01
CA GLN A 38 -10.00 -7.03 11.64
C GLN A 38 -10.51 -7.90 10.50
N LEU A 39 -11.79 -8.31 10.52
CA LEU A 39 -12.44 -8.99 9.40
C LEU A 39 -12.48 -8.12 8.14
N VAL A 40 -12.78 -6.82 8.27
CA VAL A 40 -12.79 -5.87 7.13
C VAL A 40 -11.38 -5.68 6.57
N GLN A 41 -10.33 -5.70 7.42
CA GLN A 41 -8.94 -5.67 6.98
C GLN A 41 -8.52 -6.97 6.28
N GLU A 42 -8.90 -8.14 6.81
CA GLU A 42 -8.64 -9.44 6.22
C GLU A 42 -9.35 -9.59 4.88
N VAL A 43 -10.65 -9.24 4.81
CA VAL A 43 -11.43 -9.25 3.56
C VAL A 43 -10.91 -8.22 2.55
N LYS A 44 -10.42 -7.05 2.98
CA LYS A 44 -9.72 -6.09 2.09
C LYS A 44 -8.44 -6.67 1.51
N SER A 45 -7.65 -7.39 2.30
CA SER A 45 -6.43 -8.04 1.82
C SER A 45 -6.70 -9.24 0.90
N LEU A 46 -7.83 -9.92 1.08
CA LEU A 46 -8.23 -11.08 0.29
C LEU A 46 -8.91 -10.72 -1.05
N ARG A 47 -9.38 -9.48 -1.24
CA ARG A 47 -10.20 -9.07 -2.40
C ARG A 47 -9.49 -8.42 -3.58
N SER A 48 -8.17 -8.30 -3.61
CA SER A 48 -7.52 -7.59 -4.73
C SER A 48 -6.44 -8.40 -5.44
N PRO A 49 -6.78 -9.53 -6.10
CA PRO A 49 -5.83 -10.25 -6.96
C PRO A 49 -5.54 -9.54 -8.30
N ASN A 50 -5.96 -8.29 -8.50
CA ASN A 50 -5.78 -7.57 -9.77
C ASN A 50 -5.39 -6.10 -9.61
N GLN A 51 -4.54 -5.79 -8.62
CA GLN A 51 -3.95 -4.45 -8.51
C GLN A 51 -2.74 -4.30 -9.42
N ILE A 52 -2.75 -3.26 -10.25
CA ILE A 52 -1.58 -2.89 -11.06
C ILE A 52 -0.61 -2.13 -10.14
N ASN A 53 0.64 -2.61 -10.06
CA ASN A 53 1.68 -1.93 -9.29
C ASN A 53 2.27 -0.79 -10.12
N VAL A 54 2.08 0.42 -9.63
CA VAL A 54 2.49 1.66 -10.29
C VAL A 54 3.53 2.39 -9.47
N LEU A 55 4.65 2.76 -10.09
CA LEU A 55 5.70 3.54 -9.45
C LEU A 55 5.82 4.92 -10.09
N PHE A 56 5.61 5.97 -9.29
CA PHE A 56 5.80 7.35 -9.71
C PHE A 56 7.18 7.87 -9.34
N VAL A 57 7.89 8.43 -10.31
CA VAL A 57 9.26 8.92 -10.13
C VAL A 57 9.37 10.40 -10.47
N CYS A 58 9.95 11.16 -9.53
CA CYS A 58 10.39 12.53 -9.78
C CYS A 58 11.85 12.75 -9.36
N SER A 59 12.29 13.99 -9.17
CA SER A 59 13.66 14.29 -8.76
C SER A 59 13.88 13.99 -7.27
N ARG A 60 13.15 14.68 -6.36
CA ARG A 60 13.41 14.66 -4.91
C ARG A 60 12.38 13.89 -4.07
N ASN A 61 11.33 13.36 -4.70
CA ASN A 61 10.19 12.75 -4.00
C ASN A 61 9.53 13.71 -3.00
N GLN A 62 9.12 14.90 -3.47
CA GLN A 62 8.58 15.97 -2.60
C GLN A 62 7.22 16.53 -3.04
N TRP A 63 6.99 16.71 -4.33
CA TRP A 63 5.75 17.35 -4.82
C TRP A 63 4.98 16.42 -5.76
N ARG A 64 5.38 16.36 -7.03
CA ARG A 64 4.67 15.64 -8.10
C ARG A 64 4.43 14.16 -7.78
N SER A 65 5.48 13.42 -7.43
CA SER A 65 5.37 11.98 -7.17
C SER A 65 4.60 11.65 -5.88
N LEU A 66 4.72 12.49 -4.84
CA LEU A 66 3.97 12.34 -3.60
C LEU A 66 2.48 12.68 -3.80
N THR A 67 2.19 13.67 -4.66
CA THR A 67 0.81 14.00 -5.03
C THR A 67 0.18 12.84 -5.79
N ALA A 68 0.88 12.27 -6.78
CA ALA A 68 0.42 11.09 -7.50
C ALA A 68 0.14 9.90 -6.57
N GLU A 69 1.06 9.62 -5.63
CA GLU A 69 0.83 8.59 -4.62
C GLU A 69 -0.42 8.87 -3.79
N GLN A 70 -0.57 10.09 -3.27
CA GLN A 70 -1.70 10.45 -2.41
C GLN A 70 -3.05 10.37 -3.13
N VAL A 71 -3.09 10.79 -4.40
CA VAL A 71 -4.30 10.74 -5.25
C VAL A 71 -4.74 9.30 -5.46
N TRP A 72 -3.81 8.41 -5.77
CA TRP A 72 -4.10 7.07 -6.24
C TRP A 72 -4.05 5.99 -5.14
N ARG A 73 -3.50 6.28 -3.96
CA ARG A 73 -3.40 5.35 -2.82
C ARG A 73 -4.75 4.83 -2.32
N ARG A 74 -5.85 5.54 -2.60
CA ARG A 74 -7.21 5.12 -2.21
C ARG A 74 -7.90 4.24 -3.25
N HIS A 75 -7.32 4.08 -4.43
CA HIS A 75 -7.98 3.39 -5.53
C HIS A 75 -7.82 1.87 -5.39
N PRO A 76 -8.91 1.08 -5.43
CA PRO A 76 -8.86 -0.35 -5.12
C PRO A 76 -8.21 -1.21 -6.22
N ALA A 77 -8.08 -0.69 -7.44
CA ALA A 77 -7.53 -1.41 -8.59
C ALA A 77 -6.03 -1.15 -8.85
N ILE A 78 -5.38 -0.27 -8.08
CA ILE A 78 -3.96 0.04 -8.27
C ILE A 78 -3.25 0.10 -6.92
N ALA A 79 -2.04 -0.41 -6.91
CA ALA A 79 -1.13 -0.24 -5.80
C ALA A 79 -0.08 0.78 -6.23
N VAL A 80 0.14 1.82 -5.41
CA VAL A 80 1.00 2.93 -5.79
C VAL A 80 2.16 3.09 -4.84
N ARG A 81 3.34 3.32 -5.41
CA ARG A 81 4.53 3.79 -4.70
C ARG A 81 5.11 5.01 -5.40
N SER A 82 5.88 5.80 -4.67
CA SER A 82 6.64 6.90 -5.24
C SER A 82 8.12 6.86 -4.87
N GLY A 83 8.96 7.42 -5.72
CA GLY A 83 10.40 7.52 -5.48
C GLY A 83 11.04 8.71 -6.18
N GLY A 84 12.30 8.96 -5.85
CA GLY A 84 13.12 10.02 -6.45
C GLY A 84 14.37 9.47 -7.13
N THR A 85 14.77 10.08 -8.24
CA THR A 85 16.05 9.76 -8.92
C THR A 85 17.25 10.44 -8.28
N SER A 86 17.04 11.48 -7.46
CA SER A 86 18.12 12.16 -6.76
C SER A 86 18.58 11.36 -5.54
N PRO A 87 19.89 11.31 -5.24
CA PRO A 87 20.38 10.73 -3.99
C PRO A 87 19.86 11.49 -2.75
N ASN A 88 19.47 12.77 -2.91
CA ASN A 88 18.88 13.59 -1.86
C ASN A 88 17.34 13.49 -1.82
N ALA A 89 16.76 12.48 -2.48
CA ALA A 89 15.33 12.22 -2.39
C ALA A 89 14.98 11.66 -1.01
N LYS A 90 13.77 11.97 -0.53
CA LYS A 90 13.26 11.39 0.73
C LYS A 90 13.21 9.86 0.65
N HIS A 91 12.76 9.34 -0.49
CA HIS A 91 12.81 7.93 -0.84
C HIS A 91 13.49 7.78 -2.21
N PRO A 92 14.80 7.47 -2.26
CA PRO A 92 15.46 7.19 -3.53
C PRO A 92 14.89 5.91 -4.14
N VAL A 93 14.68 5.90 -5.46
CA VAL A 93 14.22 4.70 -6.17
C VAL A 93 15.24 3.60 -5.94
N SER A 94 14.79 2.47 -5.42
CA SER A 94 15.61 1.27 -5.20
C SER A 94 15.33 0.21 -6.27
N ALA A 95 16.19 -0.81 -6.34
CA ALA A 95 15.97 -1.95 -7.23
C ALA A 95 14.68 -2.71 -6.89
N ALA A 96 14.37 -2.83 -5.59
CA ALA A 96 13.14 -3.45 -5.12
C ALA A 96 11.87 -2.69 -5.57
N ASP A 97 11.94 -1.37 -5.68
CA ASP A 97 10.81 -0.56 -6.17
C ASP A 97 10.57 -0.81 -7.66
N ILE A 98 11.64 -0.91 -8.44
CA ILE A 98 11.56 -1.20 -9.87
C ILE A 98 11.05 -2.61 -10.11
N GLU A 99 11.56 -3.60 -9.39
CA GLU A 99 11.09 -4.99 -9.48
C GLU A 99 9.61 -5.10 -9.16
N TRP A 100 9.17 -4.48 -8.07
CA TRP A 100 7.78 -4.45 -7.65
C TRP A 100 6.85 -3.77 -8.66
N ALA A 101 7.33 -2.71 -9.32
CA ALA A 101 6.55 -1.94 -10.29
C ALA A 101 6.31 -2.74 -11.58
N GLN A 102 5.06 -2.77 -12.01
CA GLN A 102 4.67 -3.26 -13.34
C GLN A 102 4.73 -2.11 -14.35
N VAL A 103 4.26 -0.93 -13.93
CA VAL A 103 4.24 0.30 -14.73
C VAL A 103 4.98 1.40 -13.98
N ILE A 104 5.86 2.11 -14.68
CA ILE A 104 6.65 3.21 -14.11
C ILE A 104 6.25 4.51 -14.79
N PHE A 105 5.80 5.49 -14.02
CA PHE A 105 5.53 6.84 -14.51
C PHE A 105 6.66 7.78 -14.09
N VAL A 106 7.25 8.45 -15.07
CA VAL A 106 8.28 9.46 -14.87
C VAL A 106 7.72 10.83 -15.22
N MET A 107 8.02 11.84 -14.40
CA MET A 107 7.46 13.18 -14.64
C MET A 107 8.09 13.88 -15.85
N GLU A 108 9.35 13.59 -16.16
CA GLU A 108 10.12 14.24 -17.24
C GLU A 108 11.07 13.22 -17.87
N GLU A 109 11.45 13.44 -19.12
CA GLU A 109 12.39 12.56 -19.84
C GLU A 109 13.75 12.44 -19.12
N LYS A 110 14.20 13.52 -18.45
CA LYS A 110 15.44 13.53 -17.66
C LYS A 110 15.44 12.46 -16.57
N HIS A 111 14.29 12.18 -15.96
CA HIS A 111 14.15 11.14 -14.94
C HIS A 111 14.30 9.74 -15.56
N LYS A 112 13.73 9.53 -16.74
CA LYS A 112 13.87 8.29 -17.51
C LYS A 112 15.33 8.00 -17.83
N SER A 113 16.07 9.00 -18.34
CA SER A 113 17.49 8.85 -18.64
C SER A 113 18.31 8.45 -17.41
N ARG A 114 18.02 9.06 -16.24
CA ARG A 114 18.68 8.69 -14.97
C ARG A 114 18.34 7.28 -14.52
N LEU A 115 17.08 6.86 -14.65
CA LEU A 115 16.64 5.49 -14.35
C LEU A 115 17.32 4.47 -15.27
N LEU A 116 17.37 4.74 -16.57
CA LEU A 116 18.05 3.88 -17.54
C LEU A 116 19.55 3.78 -17.24
N ALA A 117 20.19 4.86 -16.82
CA ALA A 117 21.60 4.82 -16.43
C ALA A 117 21.86 3.95 -15.19
N ALA A 118 20.98 4.01 -14.18
CA ALA A 118 21.15 3.27 -12.93
C ALA A 118 20.67 1.82 -13.00
N TYR A 119 19.60 1.55 -13.76
CA TYR A 119 18.81 0.32 -13.67
C TYR A 119 18.51 -0.33 -15.03
N ARG A 120 19.32 -0.04 -16.06
CA ARG A 120 19.14 -0.51 -17.45
C ARG A 120 18.60 -1.93 -17.57
N ARG A 121 19.27 -2.90 -16.93
CA ARG A 121 18.97 -4.33 -17.01
C ARG A 121 17.58 -4.69 -16.48
N MET A 122 17.08 -3.97 -15.48
CA MET A 122 15.75 -4.22 -14.90
C MET A 122 14.62 -3.50 -15.64
N LEU A 123 14.97 -2.45 -16.39
CA LEU A 123 14.03 -1.61 -17.13
C LEU A 123 13.78 -2.11 -18.55
N GLU A 124 14.66 -2.95 -19.11
CA GLU A 124 14.52 -3.51 -20.47
C GLU A 124 13.16 -4.22 -20.71
N ASN A 125 12.56 -4.81 -19.68
CA ASN A 125 11.29 -5.52 -19.76
C ASN A 125 10.12 -4.77 -19.10
N LYS A 126 10.30 -3.49 -18.73
CA LYS A 126 9.29 -2.70 -18.00
C LYS A 126 8.76 -1.54 -18.82
N VAL A 127 7.48 -1.24 -18.65
CA VAL A 127 6.83 -0.13 -19.33
C VAL A 127 7.09 1.16 -18.56
N ILE A 128 7.68 2.14 -19.25
CA ILE A 128 7.94 3.48 -18.70
C ILE A 128 7.10 4.49 -19.48
N HIS A 129 6.20 5.18 -18.78
CA HIS A 129 5.40 6.27 -19.32
C HIS A 129 5.95 7.61 -18.84
N VAL A 130 6.16 8.53 -19.77
CA VAL A 130 6.63 9.88 -19.49
C VAL A 130 5.42 10.80 -19.52
N LEU A 131 5.14 11.44 -18.39
CA LEU A 131 3.99 12.34 -18.25
C LEU A 131 4.27 13.77 -18.73
N ASP A 132 5.55 14.12 -18.89
CA ASP A 132 6.04 15.45 -19.31
C ASP A 132 5.44 16.63 -18.51
N ILE A 133 5.32 16.44 -17.20
CA ILE A 133 4.76 17.43 -16.27
C ILE A 133 5.91 18.30 -15.72
N PRO A 134 5.93 19.61 -15.97
CA PRO A 134 6.99 20.50 -15.47
C PRO A 134 7.04 20.58 -13.93
N ASP A 135 8.20 20.94 -13.36
CA ASP A 135 8.40 21.05 -11.90
C ASP A 135 7.91 22.38 -11.29
N GLU A 136 6.81 22.91 -11.81
CA GLU A 136 6.26 24.21 -11.39
C GLU A 136 5.11 24.06 -10.38
N TYR A 137 4.61 22.83 -10.21
CA TYR A 137 3.49 22.54 -9.33
C TYR A 137 3.91 22.24 -7.90
N LYS A 138 3.12 22.77 -6.96
CA LYS A 138 3.29 22.48 -5.53
C LYS A 138 2.62 21.16 -5.15
N PHE A 139 2.94 20.68 -3.95
CA PHE A 139 2.27 19.50 -3.39
C PHE A 139 0.76 19.75 -3.28
N MET A 140 -0.05 18.81 -3.78
CA MET A 140 -1.53 18.87 -3.78
C MET A 140 -2.13 20.06 -4.55
N ASP A 141 -1.42 20.58 -5.54
CA ASP A 141 -1.99 21.55 -6.47
C ASP A 141 -3.16 20.94 -7.27
N ALA A 142 -4.24 21.69 -7.46
CA ALA A 142 -5.45 21.20 -8.11
C ALA A 142 -5.21 20.86 -9.58
N GLU A 143 -4.45 21.69 -10.30
CA GLU A 143 -4.11 21.43 -11.71
C GLU A 143 -3.25 20.16 -11.85
N LEU A 144 -2.26 20.00 -10.97
CA LEU A 144 -1.41 18.82 -10.96
C LEU A 144 -2.21 17.55 -10.69
N VAL A 145 -3.15 17.59 -9.75
CA VAL A 145 -4.02 16.45 -9.43
C VAL A 145 -4.86 16.07 -10.64
N GLU A 146 -5.42 17.04 -11.35
CA GLU A 146 -6.25 16.79 -12.53
C GLU A 146 -5.44 16.18 -13.68
N ILE A 147 -4.26 16.75 -13.98
CA ILE A 147 -3.34 16.21 -14.99
C ILE A 147 -2.94 14.78 -14.63
N LEU A 148 -2.57 14.52 -13.38
CA LEU A 148 -2.21 13.18 -12.94
C LEU A 148 -3.37 12.19 -13.02
N ARG A 149 -4.60 12.62 -12.72
CA ARG A 149 -5.80 11.78 -12.87
C ARG A 149 -6.06 11.45 -14.33
N GLN A 150 -6.02 12.45 -15.19
CA GLN A 150 -6.27 12.28 -16.61
C GLN A 150 -5.20 11.40 -17.28
N SER A 151 -3.91 11.74 -17.12
CA SER A 151 -2.84 11.01 -17.80
C SER A 151 -2.67 9.58 -17.28
N VAL A 152 -2.78 9.36 -15.97
CA VAL A 152 -2.68 8.00 -15.40
C VAL A 152 -3.96 7.21 -15.71
N GLY A 153 -5.11 7.87 -15.66
CA GLY A 153 -6.39 7.26 -16.00
C GLY A 153 -6.44 6.79 -17.45
N GLU A 154 -5.95 7.61 -18.38
CA GLU A 154 -5.81 7.25 -19.80
C GLU A 154 -4.79 6.12 -20.00
N ALA A 155 -3.62 6.20 -19.36
CA ALA A 155 -2.58 5.18 -19.49
C ALA A 155 -2.98 3.81 -18.94
N LEU A 156 -3.79 3.77 -17.87
CA LEU A 156 -4.24 2.53 -17.23
C LEU A 156 -5.66 2.12 -17.60
N GLY A 157 -6.40 2.95 -18.35
CA GLY A 157 -7.81 2.72 -18.69
C GLY A 157 -8.75 2.77 -17.48
N ILE A 158 -8.42 3.56 -16.45
CA ILE A 158 -9.19 3.69 -15.21
C ILE A 158 -9.73 5.12 -15.08
N GLN A 159 -11.01 5.28 -14.70
CA GLN A 159 -11.68 6.57 -14.52
C GLN A 159 -11.83 6.91 -13.04
#